data_AF-A0A537RGF4-F1
#
_entry.id   AF-A0A537RGF4-F1
#
_cell.length_a   1.000
_cell.length_b   1.000
_cell.length_c   1.000
_cell.angle_alpha   90.00
_cell.angle_beta   90.00
_cell.angle_gamma   90.00
#
_symmetry.space_group_name_H-M   'P 1'
#
loop_
_entity.id
_entity.type
_entity.pdbx_description
1 polymer ?
#
loop_
_entity_poly.entity_id
_entity_poly.type
_entity_poly.pdbx_seq_one_letter_code
_entity_poly.pdbx_strand_id
1 'polypeptide(L)'
;MELLIGPLLERDGGYSYDTFTRADGLRGSFRYPRVDAARYDQRALAAEARRDSRCKVHICQTQSEFEQLVKAANAESAVAEPGKED
;
A
#
# COMPACT_ATOMS: atom_id res chain seq x y z
N MET A 1 3.89 1.95 -12.08
CA MET A 1 3.73 2.40 -10.68
C MET A 1 3.14 1.25 -9.88
N GLU A 2 3.55 1.04 -8.64
CA GLU A 2 2.97 0.02 -7.78
C GLU A 2 2.32 0.69 -6.57
N LEU A 3 1.09 0.28 -6.28
CA LEU A 3 0.31 0.67 -5.12
C LEU A 3 0.04 -0.57 -4.28
N LEU A 4 0.63 -0.60 -3.10
CA LEU A 4 0.36 -1.60 -2.08
C LEU A 4 -0.68 -1.05 -1.12
N ILE A 5 -1.68 -1.84 -0.79
CA ILE A 5 -2.77 -1.50 0.13
C ILE A 5 -2.75 -2.56 1.22
N GLY A 6 -2.50 -2.14 2.46
CA GLY A 6 -2.45 -2.99 3.63
C GLY A 6 -3.84 -3.49 4.04
N PRO A 7 -3.90 -4.46 4.97
CA PRO A 7 -5.17 -4.96 5.49
C PRO A 7 -5.91 -3.89 6.29
N LEU A 8 -7.21 -4.10 6.48
CA LEU A 8 -7.98 -3.35 7.45
C LEU A 8 -7.58 -3.78 8.86
N LEU A 9 -7.18 -2.83 9.68
CA LEU A 9 -6.79 -3.03 11.07
C LEU A 9 -7.66 -2.17 11.98
N GLU A 10 -7.99 -2.73 13.13
CA GLU A 10 -8.61 -1.96 14.21
C GLU A 10 -7.53 -1.15 14.92
N ARG A 11 -7.70 0.17 14.97
CA ARG A 11 -6.78 1.14 15.60
C ARG A 11 -7.58 2.20 16.34
N ASP A 12 -7.21 2.44 17.60
CA ASP A 12 -7.79 3.48 18.47
C ASP A 12 -9.32 3.45 18.63
N GLY A 13 -9.98 2.31 18.40
CA GLY A 13 -11.44 2.19 18.40
C GLY A 13 -12.11 2.56 17.07
N GLY A 14 -11.39 2.44 15.96
CA GLY A 14 -11.92 2.51 14.60
C GLY A 14 -11.12 1.59 13.68
N TYR A 15 -11.39 1.68 12.38
CA TYR A 15 -10.75 0.87 11.35
C TYR A 15 -9.97 1.77 10.39
N SER A 16 -8.78 1.34 10.01
CA SER A 16 -7.94 2.01 9.02
C SER A 16 -7.09 0.99 8.29
N TYR A 17 -6.48 1.39 7.18
CA TYR A 17 -5.47 0.61 6.48
C TYR A 17 -4.33 1.53 6.06
N ASP A 18 -3.18 0.94 5.78
CA ASP A 18 -2.06 1.69 5.23
C ASP A 18 -1.98 1.50 3.71
N THR A 19 -1.35 2.44 3.05
CA THR A 19 -1.03 2.39 1.62
C THR A 19 0.43 2.71 1.45
N PHE A 20 1.03 2.13 0.43
CA PHE A 20 2.41 2.40 0.09
C PHE A 20 2.58 2.54 -1.42
N THR A 21 3.33 3.55 -1.81
CA THR A 21 3.93 3.63 -3.13
C THR A 21 5.39 4.04 -2.96
N ARG A 22 6.24 3.70 -3.93
CA ARG A 22 7.64 4.16 -3.89
C ARG A 22 7.78 5.69 -3.93
N ALA A 23 6.82 6.39 -4.52
CA ALA A 23 6.87 7.83 -4.67
C ALA A 23 6.45 8.59 -3.40
N ASP A 24 5.44 8.08 -2.68
CA ASP A 24 4.83 8.77 -1.53
C ASP A 24 5.24 8.15 -0.18
N GLY A 25 5.85 6.96 -0.21
CA GLY A 25 6.15 6.20 0.99
C GLY A 25 4.88 5.61 1.63
N LEU A 26 4.97 5.34 2.93
CA LEU A 26 3.88 4.77 3.71
C LEU A 26 2.90 5.87 4.16
N ARG A 27 1.62 5.67 3.88
CA ARG A 27 0.53 6.55 4.36
C ARG A 27 -0.56 5.75 5.04
N GLY A 28 -1.11 6.28 6.13
CA GLY A 28 -2.36 5.78 6.72
C GLY A 28 -3.59 6.34 6.00
N SER A 29 -4.65 5.53 5.91
CA SER A 29 -5.99 5.99 5.54
C SER A 29 -6.59 6.86 6.64
N PHE A 30 -7.75 7.45 6.36
CA PHE A 30 -8.61 7.96 7.42
C PHE A 30 -8.99 6.85 8.40
N ARG A 31 -9.32 7.26 9.63
CA ARG A 31 -9.97 6.39 10.60
C ARG A 31 -11.46 6.35 10.32
N TYR A 32 -12.01 5.16 10.17
CA TYR A 32 -13.43 4.91 9.98
C TYR A 32 -14.05 4.32 11.25
N PRO A 33 -15.25 4.75 11.66
CA PRO A 33 -15.93 4.16 12.82
C PRO A 33 -16.50 2.76 12.54
N ARG A 34 -16.62 2.34 11.27
CA ARG A 34 -17.20 1.07 10.86
C ARG A 34 -16.29 0.35 9.86
N VAL A 35 -16.12 -0.96 10.03
CA VAL A 35 -15.27 -1.78 9.16
C VAL A 35 -15.77 -1.79 7.70
N ASP A 36 -17.09 -1.79 7.47
CA ASP A 36 -17.65 -1.75 6.12
C ASP A 36 -17.33 -0.45 5.38
N ALA A 37 -17.29 0.68 6.08
CA ALA A 37 -16.91 1.96 5.49
C ALA A 37 -15.44 1.96 5.07
N ALA A 38 -14.55 1.46 5.94
CA ALA A 38 -13.13 1.30 5.62
C ALA A 38 -12.92 0.33 4.45
N ARG A 39 -13.67 -0.79 4.43
CA ARG A 39 -13.62 -1.79 3.36
C ARG A 39 -14.10 -1.23 2.03
N TYR A 40 -15.17 -0.42 2.05
CA TYR A 40 -15.66 0.24 0.86
C TYR A 40 -14.60 1.19 0.28
N ASP A 41 -14.03 2.06 1.11
CA ASP A 41 -12.98 3.01 0.73
C ASP A 41 -11.74 2.31 0.15
N GLN A 42 -11.25 1.27 0.83
CA GLN A 42 -10.13 0.45 0.38
C GLN A 42 -10.38 -0.16 -1.01
N ARG A 43 -11.59 -0.69 -1.25
CA ARG A 43 -11.97 -1.28 -2.54
C ARG A 43 -12.17 -0.22 -3.61
N ALA A 44 -12.72 0.95 -3.26
CA ALA A 44 -12.89 2.07 -4.17
C ALA A 44 -11.53 2.58 -4.66
N LEU A 45 -10.59 2.83 -3.73
CA LEU A 45 -9.21 3.21 -4.04
C LEU A 45 -8.54 2.21 -4.99
N ALA A 46 -8.65 0.91 -4.68
CA ALA A 46 -8.07 -0.13 -5.52
C ALA A 46 -8.70 -0.17 -6.92
N ALA A 47 -10.02 -0.01 -7.01
CA ALA A 47 -10.73 0.01 -8.28
C ALA A 47 -10.36 1.22 -9.13
N GLU A 48 -10.21 2.40 -8.52
CA GLU A 48 -9.77 3.62 -9.19
C GLU A 48 -8.33 3.49 -9.69
N ALA A 49 -7.41 3.02 -8.84
CA ALA A 49 -6.02 2.83 -9.23
C ALA A 49 -5.86 1.82 -10.39
N ARG A 50 -6.68 0.75 -10.41
CA ARG A 50 -6.71 -0.25 -11.50
C ARG A 50 -7.20 0.31 -12.83
N ARG A 51 -7.79 1.51 -12.88
CA ARG A 51 -8.14 2.17 -14.15
C ARG A 51 -6.92 2.61 -14.94
N ASP A 52 -5.78 2.88 -14.28
CA ASP A 52 -4.51 3.06 -14.96
C ASP A 52 -3.85 1.69 -15.16
N SER A 53 -3.76 1.24 -16.41
CA SER A 53 -3.15 -0.04 -16.79
C SER A 53 -1.67 -0.17 -16.43
N ARG A 54 -1.00 0.95 -16.12
CA ARG A 54 0.40 1.01 -15.68
C ARG A 54 0.53 0.96 -14.15
N CYS A 55 -0.59 0.97 -13.43
CA CYS A 55 -0.63 0.84 -11.98
C CYS A 55 -0.87 -0.63 -11.59
N LYS A 56 0.13 -1.25 -10.95
CA LYS A 56 -0.03 -2.56 -10.30
C LYS A 56 -0.58 -2.33 -8.90
N VAL A 57 -1.75 -2.91 -8.62
CA VAL A 57 -2.46 -2.71 -7.34
C VAL A 57 -2.55 -4.03 -6.58
N HIS A 58 -1.96 -4.04 -5.38
CA HIS A 58 -1.95 -5.20 -4.49
C HIS A 58 -2.71 -4.88 -3.20
N ILE A 59 -3.79 -5.62 -2.93
CA ILE A 59 -4.51 -5.55 -1.64
C ILE A 59 -4.04 -6.73 -0.80
N CYS A 60 -3.36 -6.43 0.30
CA CYS A 60 -2.81 -7.43 1.21
C CYS A 60 -3.88 -7.87 2.20
N GLN A 61 -3.90 -9.16 2.52
CA GLN A 61 -4.84 -9.73 3.48
C GLN A 61 -4.30 -9.68 4.91
N THR A 62 -2.98 -9.63 5.07
CA THR A 62 -2.31 -9.61 6.37
C THR A 62 -1.28 -8.50 6.48
N GLN A 63 -0.96 -8.10 7.71
CA GLN A 63 0.03 -7.06 7.96
C GLN A 63 1.43 -7.53 7.52
N SER A 64 1.76 -8.79 7.79
CA SER A 64 3.05 -9.37 7.41
C SER A 64 3.26 -9.43 5.90
N GLU A 65 2.22 -9.78 5.13
CA GLU A 65 2.25 -9.73 3.67
C GLU A 65 2.55 -8.31 3.17
N PHE A 66 1.84 -7.32 3.73
CA PHE A 66 2.04 -5.92 3.37
C PHE A 66 3.46 -5.44 3.68
N GLU A 67 3.98 -5.74 4.87
CA GLU A 67 5.34 -5.37 5.28
C GLU A 67 6.42 -6.03 4.40
N GLN A 68 6.23 -7.30 4.03
CA GLN A 68 7.13 -8.00 3.12
C GLN A 68 7.17 -7.35 1.74
N LEU A 69 6.02 -6.98 1.19
CA LEU A 69 5.93 -6.30 -0.10
C LEU A 69 6.51 -4.88 -0.05
N VAL A 70 6.23 -4.12 1.01
CA VAL A 70 6.83 -2.79 1.22
C VAL A 70 8.36 -2.90 1.30
N LYS A 71 8.88 -3.90 2.01
CA LYS A 71 10.33 -4.14 2.10
C LYS A 71 10.92 -4.50 0.74
N ALA A 72 10.27 -5.39 -0.02
CA ALA A 72 10.71 -5.78 -1.36
C ALA A 72 10.75 -4.57 -2.31
N ALA A 73 9.68 -3.78 -2.35
CA ALA A 73 9.58 -2.58 -3.20
C ALA A 73 10.66 -1.53 -2.89
N ASN A 74 11.08 -1.41 -1.63
CA ASN A 74 12.20 -0.55 -1.23
C ASN A 74 13.57 -1.16 -1.58
N ALA A 75 13.74 -2.47 -1.42
CA ALA A 75 14.98 -3.16 -1.75
C ALA A 75 15.29 -3.13 -3.26
N GLU A 76 14.28 -3.26 -4.13
CA GLU A 76 14.43 -3.10 -5.58
C GLU A 76 14.92 -1.71 -5.99
N SER A 77 14.71 -0.69 -5.15
CA SER A 77 15.28 0.65 -5.37
C SER A 77 16.78 0.71 -5.10
N ALA A 78 17.27 -0.05 -4.13
CA ALA A 78 18.67 0.01 -3.67
C ALA A 78 19.63 -0.76 -4.60
N VAL A 79 19.14 -1.71 -5.38
CA VAL A 79 19.95 -2.50 -6.34
C VAL A 79 20.07 -1.81 -7.70
N ALA A 80 19.33 -0.72 -7.94
CA ALA A 80 19.29 -0.02 -9.23
C ALA A 80 20.37 1.07 -9.42
N GLU A 81 21.29 1.26 -8.47
CA GLU A 81 22.46 2.13 -8.67
C GLU A 81 23.70 1.29 -9.04
N PRO A 82 24.06 1.14 -10.33
CA PRO A 82 25.42 0.78 -10.69
C PRO A 82 26.28 2.02 -10.48
N GLY A 83 26.98 2.08 -9.34
CA GLY A 83 28.10 2.98 -9.16
C GLY A 83 29.09 2.75 -10.30
N LYS A 84 29.23 3.75 -11.19
CA LYS A 84 30.38 3.87 -12.07
C LYS A 84 31.62 4.04 -11.20
N GLU A 85 32.47 3.03 -11.19
CA GLU A 85 33.90 3.19 -10.92
C GLU A 85 34.52 3.90 -12.13
N ASP A 86 35.10 5.08 -11.91
CA ASP A 86 36.20 5.65 -12.70
C ASP A 86 37.17 6.35 -11.74
#